data_AF-A0A938NFK1-F1
#
_entry.id   AF-A0A938NFK1-F1
#
_cell.length_a   1.000
_cell.length_b   1.000
_cell.length_c   1.000
_cell.angle_alpha   90.00
_cell.angle_beta   90.00
_cell.angle_gamma   90.00
#
_symmetry.space_group_name_H-M   'P 1'
#
loop_
_entity.id
_entity.type
_entity.pdbx_description
1 polymer ?
#
loop_
_entity_poly.entity_id
_entity_poly.type
_entity_poly.pdbx_seq_one_letter_code
_entity_poly.pdbx_strand_id
1 'polypeptide(L)'
;MASASADAAAGDTILVKYGLYLVTDDLGLNGNRCLGSDDGTHTSWDTALPDSSQCIIAADATCRVMTITGSAVTAATTLRGFTLSGGDATSEGDPSNGYGGGLDINGGADPIVERCRMTGNLPGIPSTAGTRPAASCPAGSTSASCGPGASAGCASWC
;
A
#
# COMPACT_ATOMS: atom_id res chain seq x y z
N MET A 1 -0.11 7.78 12.01
CA MET A 1 -0.33 6.45 11.39
C MET A 1 0.89 5.57 11.58
N ALA A 2 2.09 6.04 11.23
CA ALA A 2 3.34 5.29 11.42
C ALA A 2 3.59 4.77 12.85
N SER A 3 3.20 5.53 13.90
CA SER A 3 3.33 5.08 15.29
C SER A 3 2.36 3.95 15.65
N ALA A 4 1.12 3.98 15.15
CA ALA A 4 0.11 2.97 15.45
C ALA A 4 0.41 1.61 14.77
N SER A 5 0.99 1.62 13.57
CA SER A 5 1.45 0.39 12.90
C SER A 5 2.71 -0.20 13.53
N ALA A 6 3.58 0.65 14.10
CA ALA A 6 4.81 0.22 14.77
C ALA A 6 4.55 -0.42 16.14
N ASP A 7 3.55 0.07 16.90
CA ASP A 7 3.18 -0.47 18.22
C ASP A 7 2.23 -1.68 18.15
N ALA A 8 1.59 -1.92 17.00
CA ALA A 8 0.69 -3.05 16.81
C ALA A 8 1.48 -4.37 16.72
N ALA A 9 1.05 -5.39 17.45
CA ALA A 9 1.59 -6.74 17.38
C ALA A 9 1.12 -7.47 16.11
N ALA A 10 1.79 -8.58 15.78
CA ALA A 10 1.33 -9.44 14.68
C ALA A 10 -0.05 -10.04 15.03
N GLY A 11 -1.00 -9.91 14.12
CA GLY A 11 -2.41 -10.29 14.29
C GLY A 11 -3.34 -9.13 14.65
N ASP A 12 -2.78 -7.95 14.96
CA ASP A 12 -3.60 -6.80 15.33
C ASP A 12 -4.37 -6.23 14.14
N THR A 13 -5.51 -5.63 14.47
CA THR A 13 -6.34 -4.88 13.53
C THR A 13 -6.33 -3.40 13.88
N ILE A 14 -5.97 -2.59 12.90
CA ILE A 14 -5.85 -1.14 13.01
C ILE A 14 -6.93 -0.51 12.12
N LEU A 15 -7.86 0.20 12.75
CA LEU A 15 -8.83 1.03 12.04
C LEU A 15 -8.34 2.47 12.03
N VAL A 16 -8.28 3.03 10.83
CA VAL A 16 -7.79 4.37 10.57
C VAL A 16 -8.98 5.21 10.13
N LYS A 17 -9.29 6.25 10.90
CA LYS A 17 -10.33 7.21 10.53
C LYS A 17 -9.99 7.92 9.22
N TYR A 18 -10.99 8.48 8.55
CA TYR A 18 -10.75 9.37 7.43
C TYR A 18 -9.80 10.52 7.79
N GLY A 19 -9.00 10.94 6.82
CA GLY A 19 -8.01 11.98 6.96
C GLY A 19 -6.87 11.87 5.96
N LEU A 20 -5.99 12.87 5.98
CA LEU A 20 -4.71 12.87 5.30
C LEU A 20 -3.60 12.51 6.30
N TYR A 21 -2.90 11.42 6.05
CA TYR A 21 -1.80 10.92 6.85
C TYR A 21 -0.51 11.05 6.05
N LEU A 22 0.27 12.07 6.38
CA LEU A 22 1.58 12.25 5.77
C LEU A 22 2.58 11.25 6.37
N VAL A 23 3.34 10.60 5.48
CA VAL A 23 4.47 9.76 5.83
C VAL A 23 5.74 10.43 5.32
N THR A 24 6.74 10.55 6.20
CA THR A 24 8.07 11.09 5.87
C THR A 24 9.08 9.96 5.62
N ASP A 25 8.79 8.79 6.18
CA ASP A 25 9.46 7.53 5.94
C ASP A 25 8.39 6.52 5.50
N ASP A 26 8.76 5.51 4.71
CA ASP A 26 7.79 4.57 4.17
C ASP A 26 7.02 3.84 5.30
N LEU A 27 5.71 3.61 5.08
CA LEU A 27 4.91 2.83 6.01
C LEU A 27 5.24 1.33 5.86
N GLY A 28 6.12 0.81 6.72
CA GLY A 28 6.57 -0.58 6.68
C GLY A 28 5.65 -1.58 7.39
N LEU A 29 5.33 -2.70 6.73
CA LEU A 29 4.76 -3.91 7.33
C LEU A 29 5.68 -5.12 7.09
N ASN A 30 6.08 -5.78 8.18
CA ASN A 30 6.98 -6.93 8.16
C ASN A 30 6.42 -8.17 8.91
N GLY A 31 5.14 -8.13 9.24
CA GLY A 31 4.42 -9.22 9.91
C GLY A 31 2.91 -9.01 9.79
N ASN A 32 2.15 -10.08 10.01
CA ASN A 32 0.70 -10.09 9.77
C ASN A 32 -0.03 -8.98 10.53
N ARG A 33 -0.70 -8.06 9.82
CA ARG A 33 -1.53 -6.98 10.40
C ARG A 33 -2.68 -6.65 9.45
N CYS A 34 -3.83 -6.28 10.02
CA CYS A 34 -4.96 -5.78 9.25
C CYS A 34 -5.05 -4.26 9.38
N LEU A 35 -4.94 -3.53 8.28
CA LEU A 35 -5.10 -2.08 8.21
C LEU A 35 -6.33 -1.77 7.37
N GLY A 36 -7.24 -1.00 7.92
CA GLY A 36 -8.52 -0.69 7.28
C GLY A 36 -8.84 0.78 7.44
N SER A 37 -9.22 1.42 6.34
CA SER A 37 -9.87 2.71 6.43
C SER A 37 -11.27 2.56 7.02
N ASP A 38 -11.69 3.61 7.70
CA ASP A 38 -13.02 3.77 8.25
C ASP A 38 -13.52 5.19 7.99
N ASP A 39 -14.81 5.32 7.71
CA ASP A 39 -15.52 6.61 7.58
C ASP A 39 -15.68 7.35 8.93
N GLY A 40 -15.09 6.80 10.00
CA GLY A 40 -14.99 7.39 11.32
C GLY A 40 -16.18 7.11 12.22
N THR A 41 -17.16 6.34 11.75
CA THR A 41 -18.39 6.03 12.49
C THR A 41 -18.41 4.63 13.11
N HIS A 42 -17.41 3.79 12.82
CA HIS A 42 -17.41 2.40 13.25
C HIS A 42 -16.33 2.11 14.31
N THR A 43 -16.61 1.11 15.14
CA THR A 43 -15.72 0.65 16.22
C THR A 43 -15.12 -0.73 15.96
N SER A 44 -15.49 -1.37 14.85
CA SER A 44 -15.03 -2.72 14.50
C SER A 44 -14.75 -2.87 13.01
N TRP A 45 -13.85 -3.81 12.69
CA TRP A 45 -13.42 -4.10 11.33
C TRP A 45 -14.53 -4.58 10.42
N ASP A 46 -15.40 -5.44 10.93
CA ASP A 46 -16.47 -6.04 10.14
C ASP A 46 -17.55 -5.03 9.76
N THR A 47 -17.71 -3.97 10.56
CA THR A 47 -18.68 -2.91 10.33
C THR A 47 -18.12 -1.70 9.59
N ALA A 48 -16.79 -1.54 9.54
CA ALA A 48 -16.16 -0.41 8.89
C ALA A 48 -16.60 -0.35 7.41
N LEU A 49 -17.08 0.81 6.98
CA LEU A 49 -17.41 1.10 5.58
C LEU A 49 -16.15 1.66 4.90
N PRO A 50 -15.36 0.83 4.20
CA PRO A 50 -14.05 1.25 3.74
C PRO A 50 -14.24 2.17 2.55
N ASP A 51 -13.91 3.44 2.73
CA ASP A 51 -13.98 4.46 1.69
C ASP A 51 -12.59 4.97 1.35
N SER A 52 -12.05 4.46 0.24
CA SER A 52 -10.77 4.90 -0.32
C SER A 52 -10.68 6.40 -0.59
N SER A 53 -11.80 7.10 -0.76
CA SER A 53 -11.79 8.53 -1.03
C SER A 53 -11.53 9.40 0.19
N GLN A 54 -11.65 8.85 1.40
CA GLN A 54 -11.60 9.63 2.63
C GLN A 54 -10.37 9.37 3.50
N CYS A 55 -9.70 8.22 3.33
CA CYS A 55 -8.47 7.90 4.07
C CYS A 55 -7.26 7.86 3.13
N ILE A 56 -6.47 8.93 3.16
CA ILE A 56 -5.33 9.14 2.27
C ILE A 56 -4.03 8.98 3.07
N ILE A 57 -3.19 8.05 2.65
CA ILE A 57 -1.79 7.96 3.08
C ILE A 57 -0.97 8.59 1.96
N ALA A 58 -0.19 9.62 2.29
CA ALA A 58 0.57 10.34 1.29
C ALA A 58 2.03 10.55 1.71
N ALA A 59 2.91 10.39 0.74
CA ALA A 59 4.30 10.84 0.82
C ALA A 59 4.47 12.15 0.03
N ASP A 60 5.61 12.81 0.19
CA ASP A 60 5.97 14.10 -0.41
C ASP A 60 6.91 13.95 -1.62
N ALA A 61 6.83 12.82 -2.31
CA ALA A 61 7.71 12.41 -3.40
C ALA A 61 9.18 12.25 -3.01
N THR A 62 9.48 11.95 -1.73
CA THR A 62 10.84 11.61 -1.28
C THR A 62 11.02 10.14 -0.91
N CYS A 63 9.91 9.44 -0.62
CA CYS A 63 9.89 8.04 -0.20
C CYS A 63 8.68 7.32 -0.79
N ARG A 64 8.64 5.99 -0.63
CA ARG A 64 7.45 5.20 -0.94
C ARG A 64 6.35 5.49 0.08
N VAL A 65 5.09 5.38 -0.32
CA VAL A 65 3.99 5.50 0.65
C VAL A 65 3.96 4.29 1.58
N MET A 66 4.13 3.08 1.04
CA MET A 66 4.02 1.84 1.82
C MET A 66 4.91 0.72 1.28
N THR A 67 5.51 -0.04 2.21
CA THR A 67 6.31 -1.24 1.92
C THR A 67 5.79 -2.41 2.74
N ILE A 68 5.54 -3.54 2.11
CA ILE A 68 5.17 -4.80 2.75
C ILE A 68 6.22 -5.85 2.39
N THR A 69 6.93 -6.36 3.39
CA THR A 69 8.11 -7.19 3.15
C THR A 69 8.17 -8.43 4.04
N GLY A 70 8.74 -9.50 3.49
CA GLY A 70 9.10 -10.71 4.21
C GLY A 70 8.03 -11.78 4.19
N SER A 71 8.46 -13.04 4.10
CA SER A 71 7.61 -14.23 4.03
C SER A 71 6.76 -14.51 5.28
N ALA A 72 6.99 -13.77 6.37
CA ALA A 72 6.14 -13.78 7.55
C ALA A 72 4.80 -13.05 7.31
N VAL A 73 4.72 -12.22 6.27
CA VAL A 73 3.49 -11.57 5.81
C VAL A 73 2.75 -12.53 4.88
N THR A 74 1.59 -13.00 5.33
CA THR A 74 0.72 -13.94 4.62
C THR A 74 -0.62 -13.27 4.29
N ALA A 75 -1.55 -14.02 3.69
CA ALA A 75 -2.92 -13.56 3.40
C ALA A 75 -3.73 -13.15 4.65
N ALA A 76 -3.21 -13.43 5.86
CA ALA A 76 -3.74 -12.87 7.10
C ALA A 76 -3.45 -11.35 7.26
N THR A 77 -2.57 -10.79 6.43
CA THR A 77 -2.35 -9.35 6.32
C THR A 77 -3.34 -8.78 5.32
N THR A 78 -4.14 -7.80 5.74
CA THR A 78 -5.09 -7.14 4.83
C THR A 78 -4.87 -5.63 4.85
N LEU A 79 -4.68 -5.02 3.68
CA LEU A 79 -4.74 -3.58 3.48
C LEU A 79 -6.02 -3.23 2.74
N ARG A 80 -6.87 -2.42 3.36
CA ARG A 80 -8.22 -2.16 2.85
C ARG A 80 -8.62 -0.70 2.83
N GLY A 81 -9.09 -0.24 1.67
CA GLY A 81 -9.85 1.01 1.57
C GLY A 81 -9.03 2.29 1.68
N PHE A 82 -7.73 2.28 1.38
CA PHE A 82 -6.88 3.47 1.43
C PHE A 82 -6.65 4.08 0.05
N THR A 83 -6.48 5.40 -0.01
CA THR A 83 -5.75 6.04 -1.13
C THR A 83 -4.27 6.16 -0.76
N LEU A 84 -3.38 5.63 -1.61
CA LEU A 84 -1.93 5.79 -1.50
C LEU A 84 -1.45 6.79 -2.57
N SER A 85 -0.84 7.90 -2.15
CA SER A 85 -0.50 9.00 -3.04
C SER A 85 0.85 9.66 -2.80
N GLY A 86 1.43 10.27 -3.83
CA GLY A 86 2.61 11.12 -3.71
C GLY A 86 3.90 10.37 -3.39
N GLY A 87 3.93 9.03 -3.42
CA GLY A 87 5.15 8.29 -3.18
C GLY A 87 6.07 8.25 -4.38
N ASP A 88 7.36 8.12 -4.11
CA ASP A 88 8.42 8.13 -5.11
C ASP A 88 9.39 6.97 -4.86
N ALA A 89 9.64 6.20 -5.92
CA ALA A 89 10.65 5.15 -5.94
C ALA A 89 11.83 5.47 -6.89
N THR A 90 11.91 6.68 -7.49
CA THR A 90 12.94 7.09 -8.45
C THR A 90 14.35 7.00 -7.88
N SER A 91 14.51 7.19 -6.57
CA SER A 91 15.78 7.06 -5.83
C SER A 91 16.17 5.60 -5.53
N GLU A 92 15.28 4.63 -5.70
CA GLU A 92 15.47 3.22 -5.29
C GLU A 92 16.32 2.39 -6.29
N GLY A 93 16.94 3.03 -7.28
CA GLY A 93 18.25 2.65 -7.82
C GLY A 93 18.39 1.36 -8.65
N ASP A 94 17.46 0.41 -8.61
CA ASP A 94 17.58 -0.84 -9.38
C ASP A 94 16.83 -0.77 -10.73
N PRO A 95 17.54 -0.66 -11.86
CA PRO A 95 16.93 -0.69 -13.19
C PRO A 95 16.30 -2.04 -13.54
N SER A 96 16.60 -3.10 -12.78
CA SER A 96 16.14 -4.48 -13.00
C SER A 96 14.81 -4.77 -12.30
N ASN A 97 14.48 -4.04 -11.23
CA ASN A 97 13.32 -4.33 -10.37
C ASN A 97 12.27 -3.22 -10.40
N GLY A 98 11.08 -3.58 -10.89
CA GLY A 98 9.89 -2.72 -10.95
C GLY A 98 9.49 -2.25 -9.56
N TYR A 99 9.73 -0.98 -9.21
CA TYR A 99 9.38 -0.43 -7.90
C TYR A 99 8.23 0.58 -8.02
N GLY A 100 7.18 0.38 -7.22
CA GLY A 100 6.06 1.28 -7.08
C GLY A 100 6.31 2.31 -5.98
N GLY A 101 6.16 3.59 -6.30
CA GLY A 101 6.21 4.67 -5.31
C GLY A 101 5.03 4.62 -4.33
N GLY A 102 3.87 4.09 -4.74
CA GLY A 102 2.70 3.97 -3.86
C GLY A 102 2.74 2.76 -2.94
N LEU A 103 3.01 1.57 -3.49
CA LEU A 103 3.05 0.34 -2.71
C LEU A 103 4.14 -0.58 -3.25
N ASP A 104 4.97 -1.11 -2.37
CA ASP A 104 5.93 -2.16 -2.69
C ASP A 104 5.65 -3.40 -1.87
N ILE A 105 5.37 -4.53 -2.52
CA ILE A 105 5.28 -5.84 -1.87
C ILE A 105 6.52 -6.62 -2.28
N ASN A 106 7.33 -7.12 -1.35
CA ASN A 106 8.57 -7.83 -1.69
C ASN A 106 8.94 -8.90 -0.64
N GLY A 107 10.08 -9.58 -0.83
CA GLY A 107 10.62 -10.52 0.15
C GLY A 107 9.75 -11.76 0.40
N GLY A 108 8.88 -12.13 -0.55
CA GLY A 108 7.96 -13.26 -0.43
C GLY A 108 6.68 -12.97 0.37
N ALA A 109 6.35 -11.69 0.60
CA ALA A 109 5.11 -11.29 1.24
C ALA A 109 3.89 -11.59 0.35
N ASP A 110 2.79 -12.01 0.98
CA ASP A 110 1.53 -12.38 0.32
C ASP A 110 0.31 -11.74 0.99
N PRO A 111 0.21 -10.39 1.07
CA PRO A 111 -0.92 -9.71 1.71
C PRO A 111 -2.16 -9.66 0.78
N ILE A 112 -3.34 -9.49 1.36
CA ILE A 112 -4.55 -9.11 0.64
C ILE A 112 -4.62 -7.59 0.55
N VAL A 113 -4.63 -7.03 -0.67
CA VAL A 113 -4.83 -5.59 -0.90
C VAL A 113 -6.15 -5.38 -1.65
N GLU A 114 -7.12 -4.77 -0.99
CA GLU A 114 -8.47 -4.61 -1.54
C GLU A 114 -9.02 -3.20 -1.38
N ARG A 115 -9.80 -2.77 -2.38
CA ARG A 115 -10.49 -1.46 -2.37
C ARG A 115 -9.56 -0.27 -2.13
N CYS A 116 -8.27 -0.42 -2.43
CA CYS A 116 -7.32 0.66 -2.39
C CYS A 116 -7.29 1.41 -3.72
N ARG A 117 -6.95 2.69 -3.66
CA ARG A 117 -6.70 3.56 -4.81
C ARG A 117 -5.24 4.00 -4.78
N MET A 118 -4.58 4.00 -5.93
CA MET A 118 -3.21 4.51 -6.08
C MET A 118 -3.24 5.66 -7.07
N THR A 119 -2.67 6.82 -6.71
CA THR A 119 -2.74 8.04 -7.53
C THR A 119 -1.52 8.92 -7.30
N GLY A 120 -1.04 9.62 -8.32
CA GLY A 120 0.04 10.60 -8.16
C GLY A 120 1.34 10.03 -7.60
N ASN A 121 1.65 8.75 -7.87
CA ASN A 121 2.88 8.10 -7.42
C ASN A 121 3.91 8.06 -8.56
N LEU A 122 5.18 8.28 -8.23
CA LEU A 122 6.32 8.22 -9.14
C LEU A 122 6.95 6.82 -9.06
N PRO A 123 7.02 6.08 -10.19
CA PRO A 123 7.66 4.76 -10.20
C PRO A 123 9.19 4.88 -10.13
N GLY A 124 9.86 3.79 -9.73
CA GLY A 124 11.31 3.72 -9.73
C GLY A 124 11.90 3.76 -11.14
N ILE A 125 13.15 4.24 -11.24
CA ILE A 125 13.93 4.59 -12.45
C ILE A 125 13.39 3.94 -13.74
N PRO A 126 13.18 4.69 -14.83
CA PRO A 126 12.72 4.13 -16.10
C PRO A 126 13.68 3.05 -16.60
N SER A 127 13.28 1.78 -16.47
CA SER A 127 13.84 0.72 -17.31
C SER A 127 13.40 1.01 -18.75
N THR A 128 14.23 0.65 -19.73
CA THR A 128 13.97 0.80 -21.18
C THR A 128 12.66 0.15 -21.67
N ALA A 129 11.98 -0.64 -20.84
CA ALA A 129 10.59 -1.07 -21.03
C ALA A 129 9.64 -0.09 -20.32
N GLY A 130 8.93 0.70 -21.12
CA GLY A 130 8.11 1.84 -20.69
C GLY A 130 7.06 1.56 -19.61
N THR A 131 6.73 2.65 -18.89
CA THR A 131 5.68 2.83 -17.88
C THR A 131 5.58 1.74 -16.81
N ARG A 132 6.20 2.03 -15.66
CA ARG A 132 6.10 1.25 -14.43
C ARG A 132 4.92 1.69 -13.55
N PRO A 133 4.45 0.82 -12.66
CA PRO A 133 3.22 1.04 -11.91
C PRO A 133 3.35 1.86 -10.63
N ALA A 134 2.23 2.41 -10.19
CA ALA A 134 2.09 3.00 -8.86
C ALA A 134 2.25 1.98 -7.72
N ALA A 135 2.13 0.67 -8.00
CA ALA A 135 2.40 -0.42 -7.07
C ALA A 135 3.14 -1.59 -7.72
N SER A 136 4.06 -2.22 -6.99
CA SER A 136 4.86 -3.35 -7.45
C SER A 136 4.64 -4.61 -6.62
N CYS A 137 4.59 -5.75 -7.32
CA CYS A 137 4.62 -7.10 -6.75
C CYS A 137 5.54 -7.98 -7.63
N PRO A 138 6.73 -8.40 -7.17
CA PRO A 138 7.57 -9.34 -7.88
C PRO A 138 6.97 -10.76 -7.81
N ALA A 139 7.37 -11.63 -8.74
CA ALA A 139 6.84 -12.99 -8.88
C ALA A 139 6.90 -13.76 -7.55
N GLY A 140 5.74 -14.27 -7.09
CA GLY A 140 5.58 -15.01 -5.83
C GLY A 140 4.50 -14.48 -4.89
N SER A 141 4.00 -13.26 -5.10
CA SER A 141 2.84 -12.69 -4.39
C SER A 141 1.53 -13.00 -5.14
N THR A 142 0.41 -13.22 -4.43
CA THR A 142 -0.90 -13.47 -5.08
C THR A 142 -1.92 -12.36 -4.84
N SER A 143 -2.46 -11.83 -5.94
CA SER A 143 -3.65 -10.96 -6.11
C SER A 143 -3.74 -9.63 -5.33
N ALA A 144 -3.51 -8.51 -6.04
CA ALA A 144 -4.06 -7.19 -5.70
C ALA A 144 -5.12 -6.78 -6.75
N SER A 145 -6.40 -6.69 -6.32
CA SER A 145 -7.50 -6.25 -7.20
C SER A 145 -7.74 -4.76 -7.06
N CYS A 146 -7.59 -4.02 -8.15
CA CYS A 146 -7.95 -2.61 -8.20
C CYS A 146 -9.46 -2.43 -8.35
N GLY A 147 -10.07 -1.63 -7.47
CA GLY A 147 -11.49 -1.28 -7.56
C GLY A 147 -11.83 -0.41 -8.78
N PRO A 148 -13.11 -0.37 -9.20
CA PRO A 148 -13.56 0.42 -10.34
C PRO A 148 -13.43 1.92 -10.05
N GLY A 149 -12.43 2.58 -10.63
CA GLY A 149 -12.18 4.02 -10.45
C GLY A 149 -10.70 4.44 -10.44
N ALA A 150 -9.77 3.48 -10.53
CA ALA A 150 -8.34 3.78 -10.67
C ALA A 150 -8.01 4.27 -12.09
N SER A 151 -7.49 5.49 -12.20
CA SER A 151 -6.96 6.05 -13.45
C SER A 151 -5.74 5.27 -13.92
N ALA A 152 -5.77 4.81 -15.18
CA ALA A 152 -4.67 4.28 -15.99
C ALA A 152 -3.45 3.72 -15.22
N GLY A 153 -3.48 2.43 -14.88
CA GLY A 153 -2.34 1.76 -14.23
C GLY A 153 -2.71 0.58 -13.34
N CYS A 154 -4.00 0.37 -13.10
CA CYS A 154 -4.52 -0.69 -12.26
C CYS A 154 -4.88 -1.94 -13.09
N ALA A 155 -3.88 -2.53 -13.76
CA ALA A 155 -3.97 -3.93 -14.14
C ALA A 155 -4.03 -4.78 -12.86
N SER A 156 -4.59 -5.99 -12.89
CA SER A 156 -4.43 -6.92 -11.77
C SER A 156 -2.93 -7.10 -11.53
N TRP A 157 -2.46 -6.71 -10.34
CA TRP A 157 -1.07 -6.89 -9.97
C TRP A 157 -1.00 -8.25 -9.26
N CYS A 158 -0.22 -9.17 -9.86
CA CYS A 158 -0.12 -10.63 -9.63
C CYS A 158 -1.00 -11.48 -10.56
#